data_AF-A0A399ELP5-F1
#
_entry.id   AF-A0A399ELP5-F1
#
_cell.length_a   1.000
_cell.length_b   1.000
_cell.length_c   1.000
_cell.angle_alpha   90.00
_cell.angle_beta   90.00
_cell.angle_gamma   90.00
#
_symmetry.space_group_name_H-M   'P 1'
#
loop_
_entity.id
_entity.type
_entity.pdbx_description
1 polymer ?
#
loop_
_entity_poly.entity_id
_entity_poly.type
_entity_poly.pdbx_seq_one_letter_code
_entity_poly.pdbx_strand_id
1 'polypeptide(L)'
;MNARDVRLSALALVENGRLEPALELLERAVERVARYADWAELVEVPRALPAGLLLEDPRWARAYSAALVGLREERPLLEFSGAFCARHPLPDSAPVLSDRAWALLNQDRYAEAQAALEAAIPHLGGWRRGVALRRLAQARFELGGDWRAALAEAYPLLAGRLKGLALNEEGHLWSRLHDHARAREKWLEALVLLESDPFHLAWVHHSLGQSYLRDLSPEAERHLRRAEQLTRSRAARAFRARALQGWGNYLRSRGEWARAEAAYREAIRCAREAEDLRVAYWSLGRCYRLQGRPAEALEVLQHALALFPPERAPVQVERAAALLALGQEEAARAALEAAAFVFPHQLWLASVLYAELARRAGDGSAALQLIAELPVEHFQVREEAGCWGELFAMARLAGQPAPRPLEYLAHAVVRVQALGTLKVWVNAQAVPIKPTGRVGELLVLLLEHGPRTAAEKLVELLWPGSTPRDKRQALWQLVDELRRALGWPGSVRAAGGCLELDPQARWEYDVGEARACGRAHAPFLEGVYSEWAQEVAQEVEGLRRRGERRPDLN
;
A
#
# COMPACT_ATOMS: atom_id res chain seq x y z
N MET A 1 -30.56 3.02 -15.55
CA MET A 1 -30.20 1.61 -15.81
C MET A 1 -28.83 1.33 -15.24
N ASN A 2 -28.65 0.17 -14.63
CA ASN A 2 -27.30 -0.31 -14.30
C ASN A 2 -26.61 -0.84 -15.58
N ALA A 3 -25.29 -1.06 -15.56
CA ALA A 3 -24.54 -1.47 -16.75
C ALA A 3 -24.98 -2.83 -17.33
N ARG A 4 -25.46 -3.74 -16.46
CA ARG A 4 -25.99 -5.05 -16.89
C ARG A 4 -27.30 -4.90 -17.67
N ASP A 5 -28.19 -4.03 -17.22
CA ASP A 5 -29.45 -3.73 -17.92
C ASP A 5 -29.17 -3.12 -19.30
N VAL A 6 -28.18 -2.21 -19.37
CA VAL A 6 -27.70 -1.64 -20.64
C VAL A 6 -27.19 -2.74 -21.55
N ARG A 7 -26.32 -3.62 -21.06
CA ARG A 7 -25.76 -4.73 -21.85
C ARG A 7 -26.87 -5.61 -22.42
N LEU A 8 -27.79 -6.09 -21.58
CA LEU A 8 -28.88 -6.97 -22.01
C LEU A 8 -29.77 -6.30 -23.05
N SER A 9 -30.12 -5.04 -22.84
CA SER A 9 -30.96 -4.27 -23.76
C SER A 9 -30.25 -4.00 -25.09
N ALA A 10 -28.97 -3.63 -25.05
CA ALA A 10 -28.17 -3.37 -26.25
C ALA A 10 -27.94 -4.63 -27.06
N LEU A 11 -27.63 -5.77 -26.42
CA LEU A 11 -27.48 -7.06 -27.10
C LEU A 11 -28.78 -7.51 -27.77
N ALA A 12 -29.92 -7.39 -27.08
CA ALA A 12 -31.22 -7.69 -27.68
C ALA A 12 -31.51 -6.80 -28.90
N LEU A 13 -31.13 -5.52 -28.86
CA LEU A 13 -31.26 -4.61 -30.02
C LEU A 13 -30.34 -5.04 -31.17
N VAL A 14 -29.10 -5.44 -30.89
CA VAL A 14 -28.15 -5.96 -31.88
C VAL A 14 -28.67 -7.25 -32.54
N GLU A 15 -29.19 -8.20 -31.75
CA GLU A 15 -29.78 -9.45 -32.26
C GLU A 15 -30.98 -9.21 -33.18
N ASN A 16 -31.76 -8.16 -32.92
CA ASN A 16 -32.88 -7.74 -33.76
C ASN A 16 -32.48 -6.80 -34.92
N GLY A 17 -31.17 -6.67 -35.20
CA GLY A 17 -30.64 -5.83 -36.29
C GLY A 17 -30.76 -4.32 -36.07
N ARG A 18 -31.12 -3.87 -34.86
CA ARG A 18 -31.27 -2.44 -34.53
C ARG A 18 -30.00 -1.87 -33.93
N LEU A 19 -28.98 -1.67 -34.78
CA LEU A 19 -27.64 -1.23 -34.36
C LEU A 19 -27.61 0.20 -33.80
N GLU A 20 -28.32 1.14 -34.43
CA GLU A 20 -28.29 2.56 -34.04
C GLU A 20 -28.83 2.79 -32.61
N PRO A 21 -30.03 2.28 -32.22
CA PRO A 21 -30.49 2.40 -30.84
C PRO A 21 -29.60 1.69 -29.82
N ALA A 22 -28.95 0.59 -30.21
CA ALA A 22 -28.01 -0.11 -29.34
C ALA A 22 -26.77 0.75 -29.06
N LEU A 23 -26.25 1.40 -30.09
CA LEU A 23 -25.12 2.30 -30.00
C LEU A 23 -25.42 3.54 -29.16
N GLU A 24 -26.56 4.22 -29.38
CA GLU A 24 -26.96 5.38 -28.57
C GLU A 24 -27.07 5.03 -27.07
N LEU A 25 -27.58 3.84 -26.77
CA LEU A 25 -27.69 3.33 -25.41
C LEU A 25 -26.31 3.11 -24.80
N LEU A 26 -25.38 2.52 -25.57
CA LEU A 26 -24.01 2.27 -25.15
C LEU A 26 -23.24 3.58 -24.95
N GLU A 27 -23.33 4.54 -25.87
CA GLU A 27 -22.65 5.84 -25.78
C GLU A 27 -23.05 6.59 -24.50
N ARG A 28 -24.36 6.65 -24.19
CA ARG A 28 -24.87 7.26 -22.95
C ARG A 28 -24.40 6.53 -21.70
N ALA A 29 -24.22 5.22 -21.77
CA ALA A 29 -23.74 4.41 -20.65
C ALA A 29 -22.25 4.64 -20.41
N VAL A 30 -21.43 4.57 -21.47
CA VAL A 30 -19.97 4.76 -21.48
C VAL A 30 -19.58 6.09 -20.83
N GLU A 31 -20.33 7.17 -21.08
CA GLU A 31 -20.07 8.49 -20.48
C GLU A 31 -20.28 8.55 -18.96
N ARG A 32 -21.03 7.61 -18.38
CA ARG A 32 -21.40 7.59 -16.96
C ARG A 32 -20.66 6.53 -16.16
N VAL A 33 -19.76 5.76 -16.79
CA VAL A 33 -19.10 4.63 -16.15
C VAL A 33 -18.02 5.10 -15.19
N ALA A 34 -18.11 4.64 -13.95
CA ALA A 34 -17.09 4.87 -12.93
C ALA A 34 -16.36 3.59 -12.49
N ARG A 35 -16.96 2.41 -12.66
CA ARG A 35 -16.46 1.16 -12.06
C ARG A 35 -15.98 0.17 -13.12
N TYR A 36 -14.91 -0.57 -12.80
CA TYR A 36 -14.40 -1.65 -13.64
C TYR A 36 -15.46 -2.71 -14.00
N ALA A 37 -16.30 -3.10 -13.03
CA ALA A 37 -17.35 -4.09 -13.27
C ALA A 37 -18.37 -3.62 -14.32
N ASP A 38 -18.65 -2.32 -14.37
CA ASP A 38 -19.56 -1.76 -15.35
C ASP A 38 -18.92 -1.76 -16.75
N TRP A 39 -17.61 -1.50 -16.86
CA TRP A 39 -16.87 -1.67 -18.12
C TRP A 39 -16.88 -3.12 -18.62
N ALA A 40 -16.75 -4.10 -17.71
CA ALA A 40 -16.79 -5.52 -18.04
C ALA A 40 -18.16 -5.97 -18.57
N GLU A 41 -19.23 -5.31 -18.14
CA GLU A 41 -20.56 -5.54 -18.71
C GLU A 41 -20.69 -4.88 -20.09
N LEU A 42 -20.26 -3.63 -20.23
CA LEU A 42 -20.48 -2.85 -21.45
C LEU A 42 -19.61 -3.28 -22.64
N VAL A 43 -18.40 -3.81 -22.41
CA VAL A 43 -17.52 -4.28 -23.49
C VAL A 43 -18.09 -5.47 -24.27
N GLU A 44 -18.98 -6.24 -23.65
CA GLU A 44 -19.56 -7.43 -24.27
C GLU A 44 -20.46 -7.09 -25.46
N VAL A 45 -21.05 -5.88 -25.47
CA VAL A 45 -21.87 -5.39 -26.58
C VAL A 45 -21.04 -5.26 -27.87
N PRO A 46 -19.95 -4.45 -27.93
CA PRO A 46 -19.11 -4.39 -29.11
C PRO A 46 -18.40 -5.72 -29.41
N ARG A 47 -18.05 -6.55 -28.41
CA ARG A 47 -17.45 -7.88 -28.65
C ARG A 47 -18.39 -8.86 -29.34
N ALA A 48 -19.70 -8.70 -29.18
CA ALA A 48 -20.70 -9.51 -29.87
C ALA A 48 -20.89 -9.12 -31.35
N LEU A 49 -20.34 -7.98 -31.78
CA LEU A 49 -20.44 -7.51 -33.15
C LEU A 49 -19.36 -8.14 -34.04
N PRO A 50 -19.63 -8.31 -35.35
CA PRO A 50 -18.59 -8.68 -36.31
C PRO A 50 -17.44 -7.66 -36.30
N ALA A 51 -16.20 -8.14 -36.30
CA ALA A 51 -15.02 -7.27 -36.29
C ALA A 51 -14.99 -6.27 -37.46
N GLY A 52 -15.59 -6.61 -38.61
CA GLY A 52 -15.75 -5.71 -39.75
C GLY A 52 -16.55 -4.46 -39.39
N LEU A 53 -17.67 -4.61 -38.68
CA LEU A 53 -18.54 -3.49 -38.29
C LEU A 53 -17.82 -2.53 -37.32
N LEU A 54 -17.07 -3.07 -36.36
CA LEU A 54 -16.26 -2.27 -35.44
C LEU A 54 -15.16 -1.47 -36.17
N LEU A 55 -14.67 -1.99 -37.30
CA LEU A 55 -13.66 -1.34 -38.12
C LEU A 55 -14.24 -0.37 -39.14
N GLU A 56 -15.54 -0.42 -39.42
CA GLU A 56 -16.22 0.43 -40.40
C GLU A 56 -16.88 1.65 -39.75
N ASP A 57 -17.49 1.50 -38.57
CA ASP A 57 -18.22 2.58 -37.90
C ASP A 57 -17.39 3.24 -36.77
N PRO A 58 -17.02 4.53 -36.90
CA PRO A 58 -16.23 5.25 -35.89
C PRO A 58 -16.88 5.37 -34.51
N ARG A 59 -18.21 5.32 -34.41
CA ARG A 59 -18.91 5.43 -33.12
C ARG A 59 -18.82 4.13 -32.33
N TRP A 60 -19.00 3.00 -33.00
CA TRP A 60 -18.74 1.68 -32.42
C TRP A 60 -17.27 1.53 -32.02
N ALA A 61 -16.35 1.96 -32.88
CA ALA A 61 -14.92 1.94 -32.59
C ALA A 61 -14.57 2.74 -31.33
N ARG A 62 -15.16 3.94 -31.17
CA ARG A 62 -14.99 4.79 -30.00
C ARG A 62 -15.55 4.17 -28.72
N ALA A 63 -16.72 3.54 -28.78
CA ALA A 63 -17.29 2.86 -27.63
C ALA A 63 -16.43 1.65 -27.21
N TYR A 64 -15.93 0.90 -28.20
CA TYR A 64 -15.07 -0.24 -27.96
C TYR A 64 -13.70 0.15 -27.40
N SER A 65 -13.02 1.14 -27.99
CA SER A 65 -11.71 1.62 -27.51
C SER A 65 -11.79 2.13 -26.06
N ALA A 66 -12.84 2.90 -25.74
CA ALA A 66 -13.09 3.40 -24.39
C ALA A 66 -13.31 2.25 -23.38
N ALA A 67 -14.03 1.21 -23.77
CA ALA A 67 -14.25 0.03 -22.93
C ALA A 67 -12.95 -0.75 -22.68
N LEU A 68 -12.10 -0.92 -23.71
CA LEU A 68 -10.79 -1.56 -23.56
C LEU A 68 -9.86 -0.76 -22.63
N VAL A 69 -9.86 0.58 -22.74
CA VAL A 69 -9.15 1.46 -21.78
C VAL A 69 -9.69 1.25 -20.35
N GLY A 70 -11.02 1.25 -20.18
CA GLY A 70 -11.66 1.03 -18.88
C GLY A 70 -11.33 -0.32 -18.23
N LEU A 71 -11.15 -1.36 -19.05
CA LEU A 71 -10.75 -2.71 -18.65
C LEU A 71 -9.24 -2.92 -18.53
N ARG A 72 -8.46 -1.93 -18.95
CA ARG A 72 -6.99 -1.97 -19.02
C ARG A 72 -6.47 -3.07 -19.95
N GLU A 73 -7.16 -3.31 -21.06
CA GLU A 73 -6.79 -4.31 -22.06
C GLU A 73 -5.92 -3.68 -23.16
N GLU A 74 -4.62 -3.56 -22.90
CA GLU A 74 -3.68 -2.84 -23.77
C GLU A 74 -3.46 -3.53 -25.11
N ARG A 75 -3.22 -4.84 -25.12
CA ARG A 75 -2.92 -5.58 -26.34
C ARG A 75 -4.09 -5.61 -27.33
N PRO A 76 -5.32 -5.98 -26.92
CA PRO A 76 -6.49 -5.87 -27.80
C PRO A 76 -6.70 -4.45 -28.32
N LEU A 77 -6.45 -3.42 -27.48
CA LEU A 77 -6.59 -2.03 -27.87
C LEU A 77 -5.57 -1.61 -28.94
N LEU A 78 -4.30 -2.01 -28.81
CA LEU A 78 -3.27 -1.71 -29.81
C LEU A 78 -3.51 -2.42 -31.14
N GLU A 79 -3.96 -3.67 -31.12
CA GLU A 79 -4.29 -4.44 -32.32
C GLU A 79 -5.49 -3.81 -33.04
N PHE A 80 -6.59 -3.56 -32.33
CA PHE A 80 -7.79 -2.94 -32.88
C PHE A 80 -7.54 -1.52 -33.40
N SER A 81 -6.97 -0.65 -32.56
CA SER A 81 -6.76 0.77 -32.90
C SER A 81 -5.80 0.95 -34.08
N GLY A 82 -4.80 0.06 -34.23
CA GLY A 82 -3.88 0.09 -35.37
C GLY A 82 -4.60 -0.16 -36.68
N ALA A 83 -5.43 -1.21 -36.73
CA ALA A 83 -6.25 -1.52 -37.91
C ALA A 83 -7.28 -0.43 -38.21
N PHE A 84 -7.92 0.14 -37.19
CA PHE A 84 -8.91 1.21 -37.34
C PHE A 84 -8.29 2.50 -37.88
N CYS A 85 -7.22 3.00 -37.26
CA CYS A 85 -6.59 4.27 -37.65
C CYS A 85 -5.93 4.21 -39.04
N ALA A 86 -5.55 3.02 -39.51
CA ALA A 86 -5.06 2.83 -40.87
C ALA A 86 -6.16 2.96 -41.93
N ARG A 87 -7.42 2.67 -41.57
CA ARG A 87 -8.58 2.74 -42.47
C ARG A 87 -9.28 4.09 -42.42
N HIS A 88 -9.25 4.76 -41.27
CA HIS A 88 -9.97 6.02 -41.03
C HIS A 88 -8.98 7.15 -40.70
N PRO A 89 -8.75 8.11 -41.62
CA PRO A 89 -7.91 9.26 -41.34
C PRO A 89 -8.55 10.19 -40.29
N LEU A 90 -7.77 11.17 -39.82
CA LEU A 90 -8.30 12.25 -38.98
C LEU A 90 -9.32 13.09 -39.78
N PRO A 91 -10.39 13.59 -39.14
CA PRO A 91 -10.64 13.63 -37.68
C PRO A 91 -11.31 12.37 -37.09
N ASP A 92 -11.82 11.45 -37.92
CA ASP A 92 -12.73 10.39 -37.47
C ASP A 92 -12.08 9.41 -36.50
N SER A 93 -10.77 9.16 -36.65
CA SER A 93 -9.99 8.29 -35.76
C SER A 93 -9.43 8.97 -34.51
N ALA A 94 -9.59 10.28 -34.32
CA ALA A 94 -8.96 11.00 -33.21
C ALA A 94 -9.25 10.42 -31.81
N PRO A 95 -10.50 10.02 -31.46
CA PRO A 95 -10.77 9.41 -30.15
C PRO A 95 -10.08 8.07 -29.96
N VAL A 96 -10.09 7.21 -30.99
CA VAL A 96 -9.45 5.89 -30.95
C VAL A 96 -7.92 6.03 -30.91
N LEU A 97 -7.37 7.01 -31.61
CA LEU A 97 -5.95 7.34 -31.59
C LEU A 97 -5.51 7.85 -30.20
N SER A 98 -6.35 8.65 -29.52
CA SER A 98 -6.10 9.07 -28.14
C SER A 98 -6.13 7.91 -27.14
N ASP A 99 -7.03 6.93 -27.34
CA ASP A 99 -7.08 5.71 -26.53
C ASP A 99 -5.90 4.78 -26.82
N ARG A 100 -5.48 4.67 -28.09
CA ARG A 100 -4.24 3.98 -28.47
C ARG A 100 -3.04 4.54 -27.71
N ALA A 101 -2.94 5.87 -27.60
CA ALA A 101 -1.84 6.51 -26.89
C ALA A 101 -1.78 6.11 -25.41
N TRP A 102 -2.91 5.83 -24.76
CA TRP A 102 -2.92 5.29 -23.40
C TRP A 102 -2.23 3.93 -23.30
N ALA A 103 -2.48 3.01 -24.24
CA ALA A 103 -1.80 1.72 -24.25
C ALA A 103 -0.31 1.85 -24.61
N LEU A 104 0.05 2.79 -25.48
CA LEU A 104 1.45 3.09 -25.81
C LEU A 104 2.22 3.60 -24.59
N LEU A 105 1.61 4.47 -23.78
CA LEU A 105 2.21 4.98 -22.53
C LEU A 105 2.52 3.86 -21.54
N ASN A 106 1.63 2.87 -21.39
CA ASN A 106 1.86 1.75 -20.48
C ASN A 106 2.93 0.75 -20.96
N GLN A 107 3.30 0.82 -22.24
CA GLN A 107 4.39 0.04 -22.84
C GLN A 107 5.70 0.85 -22.97
N ASP A 108 5.79 1.99 -22.28
CA ASP A 108 6.95 2.89 -22.33
C ASP A 108 7.27 3.45 -23.74
N ARG A 109 6.30 3.42 -24.66
CA ARG A 109 6.43 3.91 -26.05
C ARG A 109 6.06 5.40 -26.13
N TYR A 110 6.78 6.22 -25.35
CA TYR A 110 6.44 7.62 -25.10
C TYR A 110 6.44 8.50 -26.37
N ALA A 111 7.39 8.31 -27.28
CA ALA A 111 7.49 9.08 -28.52
C ALA A 111 6.29 8.82 -29.46
N GLU A 112 5.90 7.56 -29.61
CA GLU A 112 4.72 7.20 -30.41
C GLU A 112 3.42 7.69 -29.76
N ALA A 113 3.33 7.61 -28.43
CA ALA A 113 2.19 8.14 -27.69
C ALA A 113 2.08 9.67 -27.86
N GLN A 114 3.18 10.41 -27.77
CA GLN A 114 3.20 11.85 -27.99
C GLN A 114 2.71 12.19 -29.41
N ALA A 115 3.28 11.56 -30.44
CA ALA A 115 2.90 11.81 -31.83
C ALA A 115 1.40 11.52 -32.08
N ALA A 116 0.88 10.41 -31.54
CA ALA A 116 -0.53 10.07 -31.64
C ALA A 116 -1.43 11.12 -30.96
N LEU A 117 -1.04 11.63 -29.78
CA LEU A 117 -1.81 12.62 -29.04
C LEU A 117 -1.78 13.99 -29.70
N GLU A 118 -0.62 14.44 -30.18
CA GLU A 118 -0.47 15.73 -30.88
C GLU A 118 -1.29 15.75 -32.18
N ALA A 119 -1.41 14.61 -32.86
CA ALA A 119 -2.28 14.47 -34.03
C ALA A 119 -3.78 14.46 -33.66
N ALA A 120 -4.16 13.80 -32.56
CA ALA A 120 -5.55 13.65 -32.15
C ALA A 120 -6.15 14.91 -31.50
N ILE A 121 -5.39 15.60 -30.63
CA ILE A 121 -5.87 16.71 -29.78
C ILE A 121 -6.62 17.82 -30.54
N PRO A 122 -6.16 18.30 -31.72
CA PRO A 122 -6.86 19.34 -32.48
C PRO A 122 -8.29 18.97 -32.87
N HIS A 123 -8.61 17.69 -32.93
CA HIS A 123 -9.91 17.15 -33.34
C HIS A 123 -10.78 16.69 -32.16
N LEU A 124 -10.30 16.85 -30.93
CA LEU A 124 -11.03 16.46 -29.72
C LEU A 124 -11.68 17.68 -29.05
N GLY A 125 -12.88 17.48 -28.50
CA GLY A 125 -13.62 18.48 -27.74
C GLY A 125 -13.81 18.12 -26.26
N GLY A 126 -14.05 19.14 -25.44
CA GLY A 126 -14.44 19.00 -24.03
C GLY A 126 -13.49 18.14 -23.20
N TRP A 127 -14.06 17.28 -22.35
CA TRP A 127 -13.29 16.45 -21.43
C TRP A 127 -12.37 15.44 -22.13
N ARG A 128 -12.69 14.98 -23.35
CA ARG A 128 -11.84 14.05 -24.11
C ARG A 128 -10.52 14.70 -24.51
N ARG A 129 -10.57 15.97 -24.92
CA ARG A 129 -9.36 16.78 -25.16
C ARG A 129 -8.56 16.95 -23.87
N GLY A 130 -9.23 17.26 -22.75
CA GLY A 130 -8.56 17.36 -21.44
C GLY A 130 -7.84 16.08 -21.02
N VAL A 131 -8.46 14.90 -21.22
CA VAL A 131 -7.82 13.60 -20.93
C VAL A 131 -6.65 13.32 -21.88
N ALA A 132 -6.77 13.67 -23.16
CA ALA A 132 -5.68 13.53 -24.12
C ALA A 132 -4.49 14.44 -23.77
N LEU A 133 -4.74 15.70 -23.40
CA LEU A 133 -3.71 16.64 -22.95
C LEU A 133 -3.00 16.17 -21.68
N ARG A 134 -3.75 15.57 -20.75
CA ARG A 134 -3.17 14.94 -19.55
C ARG A 134 -2.22 13.79 -19.89
N ARG A 135 -2.61 12.90 -20.80
CA ARG A 135 -1.75 11.82 -21.33
C ARG A 135 -0.53 12.39 -22.07
N LEU A 136 -0.70 13.50 -22.80
CA LEU A 136 0.38 14.18 -23.51
C LEU A 136 1.39 14.77 -22.53
N ALA A 137 0.93 15.32 -21.41
CA ALA A 137 1.82 15.77 -20.34
C ALA A 137 2.70 14.64 -19.81
N GLN A 138 2.13 13.45 -19.58
CA GLN A 138 2.92 12.28 -19.19
C GLN A 138 3.96 11.91 -20.25
N ALA A 139 3.58 11.81 -21.53
CA ALA A 139 4.52 11.51 -22.61
C ALA A 139 5.67 12.53 -22.69
N ARG A 140 5.34 13.82 -22.63
CA ARG A 140 6.31 14.91 -22.67
C ARG A 140 7.24 14.90 -21.46
N PHE A 141 6.75 14.55 -20.27
CA PHE A 141 7.58 14.45 -19.08
C PHE A 141 8.70 13.44 -19.27
N GLU A 142 8.37 12.23 -19.74
CA GLU A 142 9.36 11.17 -19.97
C GLU A 142 10.35 11.52 -21.09
N LEU A 143 9.92 12.32 -22.06
CA LEU A 143 10.74 12.80 -23.17
C LEU A 143 11.50 14.11 -22.85
N GLY A 144 11.38 14.65 -21.63
CA GLY A 144 12.03 15.90 -21.23
C GLY A 144 11.44 17.17 -21.85
N GLY A 145 10.23 17.09 -22.42
CA GLY A 145 9.49 18.22 -23.01
C GLY A 145 8.65 19.01 -22.01
N ASP A 146 7.93 20.02 -22.51
CA ASP A 146 7.04 20.87 -21.71
C ASP A 146 5.69 20.19 -21.41
N TRP A 147 5.70 19.39 -20.34
CA TRP A 147 4.51 18.73 -19.80
C TRP A 147 3.59 19.67 -19.03
N ARG A 148 4.11 20.79 -18.50
CA ARG A 148 3.35 21.73 -17.67
C ARG A 148 2.35 22.51 -18.51
N ALA A 149 2.76 22.95 -19.70
CA ALA A 149 1.85 23.60 -20.65
C ALA A 149 0.67 22.69 -21.03
N ALA A 150 0.92 21.39 -21.23
CA ALA A 150 -0.14 20.43 -21.55
C ALA A 150 -1.15 20.25 -20.41
N LEU A 151 -0.69 20.21 -19.14
CA LEU A 151 -1.59 20.18 -17.98
C LEU A 151 -2.36 21.50 -17.78
N ALA A 152 -1.71 22.64 -17.98
CA ALA A 152 -2.35 23.95 -17.90
C ALA A 152 -3.51 24.07 -18.90
N GLU A 153 -3.34 23.54 -20.11
CA GLU A 153 -4.41 23.46 -21.11
C GLU A 153 -5.47 22.41 -20.75
N ALA A 154 -5.09 21.31 -20.11
CA ALA A 154 -6.03 20.27 -19.69
C ALA A 154 -6.99 20.75 -18.59
N TYR A 155 -6.50 21.52 -17.61
CA TYR A 155 -7.25 21.81 -16.39
C TYR A 155 -8.63 22.47 -16.58
N PRO A 156 -8.79 23.50 -17.43
CA PRO A 156 -10.10 24.10 -17.69
C PRO A 156 -11.11 23.14 -18.31
N LEU A 157 -10.63 22.05 -18.95
CA LEU A 157 -11.46 21.06 -19.64
C LEU A 157 -11.87 19.89 -18.74
N LEU A 158 -11.33 19.82 -17.51
CA LEU A 158 -11.54 18.70 -16.58
C LEU A 158 -12.26 19.17 -15.32
N ALA A 159 -13.23 18.37 -14.87
CA ALA A 159 -13.98 18.61 -13.64
C ALA A 159 -14.13 17.32 -12.82
N GLY A 160 -14.42 17.49 -11.52
CA GLY A 160 -14.66 16.38 -10.59
C GLY A 160 -13.56 15.32 -10.64
N ARG A 161 -13.96 14.06 -10.77
CA ARG A 161 -13.06 12.89 -10.81
C ARG A 161 -11.94 13.05 -11.83
N LEU A 162 -12.22 13.52 -13.05
CA LEU A 162 -11.20 13.60 -14.11
C LEU A 162 -10.12 14.63 -13.77
N LYS A 163 -10.49 15.75 -13.15
CA LYS A 163 -9.54 16.74 -12.64
C LYS A 163 -8.73 16.18 -11.47
N GLY A 164 -9.38 15.42 -10.58
CA GLY A 164 -8.70 14.71 -9.48
C GLY A 164 -7.62 13.74 -9.99
N LEU A 165 -7.88 13.00 -11.08
CA LEU A 165 -6.88 12.13 -11.70
C LEU A 165 -5.71 12.92 -12.29
N ALA A 166 -5.96 14.07 -12.92
CA ALA A 166 -4.90 14.95 -13.43
C ALA A 166 -4.02 15.51 -12.32
N LEU A 167 -4.61 15.97 -11.22
CA LEU A 167 -3.86 16.42 -10.05
C LEU A 167 -3.05 15.29 -9.42
N ASN A 168 -3.60 14.06 -9.35
CA ASN A 168 -2.86 12.91 -8.85
C ASN A 168 -1.64 12.59 -9.71
N GLU A 169 -1.81 12.55 -11.03
CA GLU A 169 -0.70 12.36 -11.98
C GLU A 169 0.33 13.48 -11.88
N GLU A 170 -0.09 14.76 -11.82
CA GLU A 170 0.82 15.89 -11.60
C GLU A 170 1.63 15.73 -10.30
N GLY A 171 1.00 15.31 -9.21
CA GLY A 171 1.69 15.05 -7.96
C GLY A 171 2.78 13.98 -8.10
N HIS A 172 2.54 12.93 -8.89
CA HIS A 172 3.55 11.93 -9.20
C HIS A 172 4.71 12.50 -10.03
N LEU A 173 4.44 13.36 -11.01
CA LEU A 173 5.47 14.03 -11.80
C LEU A 173 6.36 14.93 -10.91
N TRP A 174 5.75 15.74 -10.04
CA TRP A 174 6.51 16.56 -9.07
C TRP A 174 7.33 15.71 -8.11
N SER A 175 6.78 14.59 -7.63
CA SER A 175 7.52 13.68 -6.78
C SER A 175 8.74 13.06 -7.49
N ARG A 176 8.66 12.79 -8.80
CA ARG A 176 9.80 12.32 -9.60
C ARG A 176 10.86 13.41 -9.82
N LEU A 177 10.46 14.68 -9.77
CA LEU A 177 11.36 15.83 -9.74
C LEU A 177 11.88 16.16 -8.33
N HIS A 178 11.61 15.31 -7.34
CA HIS A 178 11.96 15.51 -5.93
C HIS A 178 11.33 16.74 -5.26
N ASP A 179 10.34 17.37 -5.89
CA ASP A 179 9.55 18.47 -5.31
C ASP A 179 8.35 17.91 -4.53
N HIS A 180 8.65 17.35 -3.35
CA HIS A 180 7.64 16.68 -2.52
C HIS A 180 6.60 17.66 -1.94
N ALA A 181 6.94 18.95 -1.83
CA ALA A 181 6.01 19.97 -1.36
C ALA A 181 4.89 20.21 -2.38
N ARG A 182 5.24 20.47 -3.66
CA ARG A 182 4.24 20.59 -4.73
C ARG A 182 3.48 19.29 -4.96
N ALA A 183 4.16 18.15 -4.86
CA ALA A 183 3.50 16.85 -4.95
C ALA A 183 2.38 16.70 -3.91
N ARG A 184 2.66 17.04 -2.64
CA ARG A 184 1.68 17.02 -1.54
C ARG A 184 0.52 17.97 -1.81
N GLU A 185 0.78 19.19 -2.29
CA GLU A 185 -0.27 20.16 -2.66
C GLU A 185 -1.25 19.54 -3.66
N LYS A 186 -0.74 19.00 -4.78
CA LYS A 186 -1.59 18.41 -5.82
C LYS A 186 -2.36 17.18 -5.33
N TRP A 187 -1.73 16.33 -4.53
CA TRP A 187 -2.44 15.19 -3.94
C TRP A 187 -3.52 15.60 -2.92
N LEU A 188 -3.29 16.65 -2.11
CA LEU A 188 -4.29 17.18 -1.19
C LEU A 188 -5.50 17.76 -1.95
N GLU A 189 -5.27 18.49 -3.04
CA GLU A 189 -6.35 18.94 -3.94
C GLU A 189 -7.09 17.74 -4.57
N ALA A 190 -6.36 16.71 -5.00
CA ALA A 190 -6.94 15.51 -5.61
C ALA A 190 -7.84 14.71 -4.65
N LEU A 191 -7.52 14.67 -3.35
CA LEU A 191 -8.32 13.94 -2.35
C LEU A 191 -9.79 14.34 -2.38
N VAL A 192 -10.06 15.65 -2.40
CA VAL A 192 -11.42 16.21 -2.38
C VAL A 192 -12.20 15.79 -3.62
N LEU A 193 -11.54 15.73 -4.78
CA LEU A 193 -12.17 15.40 -6.05
C LEU A 193 -12.36 13.90 -6.27
N LEU A 194 -11.70 13.04 -5.48
CA LEU A 194 -11.68 11.59 -5.63
C LEU A 194 -12.41 10.84 -4.51
N GLU A 195 -13.16 11.53 -3.65
CA GLU A 195 -13.91 10.90 -2.54
C GLU A 195 -14.83 9.76 -2.99
N SER A 196 -15.38 9.86 -4.21
CA SER A 196 -16.28 8.86 -4.81
C SER A 196 -15.56 7.72 -5.54
N ASP A 197 -14.23 7.75 -5.66
CA ASP A 197 -13.40 6.72 -6.28
C ASP A 197 -12.46 6.08 -5.25
N PRO A 198 -12.89 5.02 -4.55
CA PRO A 198 -12.10 4.40 -3.48
C PRO A 198 -10.72 3.91 -3.92
N PHE A 199 -10.55 3.54 -5.20
CA PHE A 199 -9.26 3.06 -5.71
C PHE A 199 -8.27 4.22 -5.79
N HIS A 200 -8.63 5.31 -6.46
CA HIS A 200 -7.73 6.46 -6.59
C HIS A 200 -7.61 7.22 -5.27
N LEU A 201 -8.65 7.24 -4.43
CA LEU A 201 -8.56 7.78 -3.08
C LEU A 201 -7.53 7.02 -2.24
N ALA A 202 -7.52 5.67 -2.30
CA ALA A 202 -6.51 4.86 -1.63
C ALA A 202 -5.10 5.14 -2.18
N TRP A 203 -4.97 5.34 -3.50
CA TRP A 203 -3.71 5.69 -4.14
C TRP A 203 -3.18 7.05 -3.67
N VAL A 204 -4.00 8.11 -3.71
CA VAL A 204 -3.60 9.44 -3.25
C VAL A 204 -3.20 9.43 -1.76
N HIS A 205 -3.95 8.73 -0.92
CA HIS A 205 -3.56 8.52 0.48
C HIS A 205 -2.24 7.77 0.61
N HIS A 206 -1.98 6.73 -0.18
CA HIS A 206 -0.70 6.05 -0.20
C HIS A 206 0.43 7.00 -0.60
N SER A 207 0.26 7.78 -1.67
CA SER A 207 1.26 8.74 -2.16
C SER A 207 1.60 9.82 -1.13
N LEU A 208 0.60 10.44 -0.51
CA LEU A 208 0.78 11.39 0.59
C LEU A 208 1.49 10.73 1.77
N GLY A 209 1.05 9.53 2.15
CA GLY A 209 1.63 8.76 3.23
C GLY A 209 3.12 8.47 3.04
N GLN A 210 3.51 7.99 1.86
CA GLN A 210 4.92 7.75 1.52
C GLN A 210 5.71 9.06 1.49
N SER A 211 5.11 10.14 0.99
CA SER A 211 5.76 11.45 0.95
C SER A 211 6.02 12.00 2.36
N TYR A 212 5.04 11.96 3.27
CA TYR A 212 5.21 12.37 4.67
C TYR A 212 6.18 11.46 5.44
N LEU A 213 6.21 10.16 5.08
CA LEU A 213 7.12 9.21 5.70
C LEU A 213 8.59 9.55 5.45
N ARG A 214 8.92 10.19 4.31
CA ARG A 214 10.29 10.65 3.99
C ARG A 214 10.90 11.48 5.12
N ASP A 215 10.07 12.31 5.74
CA ASP A 215 10.44 13.24 6.81
C ASP A 215 9.99 12.75 8.20
N LEU A 216 9.53 11.49 8.31
CA LEU A 216 8.93 10.89 9.52
C LEU A 216 7.79 11.72 10.12
N SER A 217 7.02 12.42 9.29
CA SER A 217 5.92 13.25 9.78
C SER A 217 4.79 12.36 10.35
N PRO A 218 4.15 12.76 11.47
CA PRO A 218 3.05 12.00 12.08
C PRO A 218 1.88 11.73 11.13
N GLU A 219 1.65 12.62 10.16
CA GLU A 219 0.62 12.51 9.13
C GLU A 219 0.78 11.25 8.27
N ALA A 220 1.99 10.70 8.14
CA ALA A 220 2.25 9.47 7.41
C ALA A 220 1.37 8.30 7.90
N GLU A 221 1.19 8.18 9.23
CA GLU A 221 0.35 7.12 9.81
C GLU A 221 -1.08 7.25 9.30
N ARG A 222 -1.66 8.45 9.43
CA ARG A 222 -3.06 8.72 9.06
C ARG A 222 -3.31 8.35 7.60
N HIS A 223 -2.43 8.78 6.71
CA HIS A 223 -2.59 8.56 5.27
C HIS A 223 -2.38 7.09 4.88
N LEU A 224 -1.32 6.42 5.34
CA LEU A 224 -1.05 5.02 5.01
C LEU A 224 -2.09 4.07 5.62
N ARG A 225 -2.52 4.34 6.85
CA ARG A 225 -3.61 3.58 7.50
C ARG A 225 -4.92 3.76 6.75
N ARG A 226 -5.23 4.98 6.30
CA ARG A 226 -6.44 5.25 5.52
C ARG A 226 -6.41 4.53 4.17
N ALA A 227 -5.26 4.51 3.49
CA ALA A 227 -5.08 3.76 2.26
C ALA A 227 -5.37 2.26 2.48
N GLU A 228 -4.79 1.64 3.50
CA GLU A 228 -5.04 0.22 3.83
C GLU A 228 -6.53 -0.06 4.06
N GLN A 229 -7.19 0.77 4.89
CA GLN A 229 -8.62 0.62 5.20
C GLN A 229 -9.52 0.69 3.96
N LEU A 230 -9.27 1.63 3.04
CA LEU A 230 -10.05 1.80 1.82
C LEU A 230 -9.99 0.55 0.93
N THR A 231 -8.83 -0.11 0.87
CA THR A 231 -8.60 -1.31 0.06
C THR A 231 -9.22 -2.60 0.61
N ARG A 232 -9.87 -2.54 1.80
CA ARG A 232 -10.71 -3.64 2.30
C ARG A 232 -12.01 -3.78 1.51
N SER A 233 -12.48 -2.69 0.89
CA SER A 233 -13.64 -2.70 0.00
C SER A 233 -13.36 -3.44 -1.32
N ARG A 234 -14.39 -4.00 -1.94
CA ARG A 234 -14.26 -4.65 -3.27
C ARG A 234 -13.78 -3.67 -4.34
N ALA A 235 -14.20 -2.40 -4.26
CA ALA A 235 -13.89 -1.36 -5.26
C ALA A 235 -12.40 -1.00 -5.31
N ALA A 236 -11.69 -1.03 -4.18
CA ALA A 236 -10.27 -0.68 -4.10
C ALA A 236 -9.34 -1.88 -3.86
N ARG A 237 -9.87 -3.12 -3.88
CA ARG A 237 -9.09 -4.33 -3.59
C ARG A 237 -7.87 -4.51 -4.49
N ALA A 238 -7.94 -4.06 -5.73
CA ALA A 238 -6.81 -4.11 -6.66
C ALA A 238 -5.60 -3.29 -6.17
N PHE A 239 -5.78 -2.29 -5.32
CA PHE A 239 -4.70 -1.47 -4.76
C PHE A 239 -4.16 -2.00 -3.41
N ARG A 240 -4.72 -3.11 -2.90
CA ARG A 240 -4.45 -3.62 -1.54
C ARG A 240 -2.97 -3.94 -1.30
N ALA A 241 -2.29 -4.55 -2.26
CA ALA A 241 -0.88 -4.89 -2.12
C ALA A 241 0.00 -3.63 -1.90
N ARG A 242 -0.21 -2.58 -2.71
CA ARG A 242 0.49 -1.30 -2.58
C ARG A 242 0.17 -0.59 -1.25
N ALA A 243 -1.09 -0.59 -0.83
CA ALA A 243 -1.49 0.00 0.44
C ALA A 243 -0.84 -0.70 1.64
N LEU A 244 -0.82 -2.04 1.65
CA LEU A 244 -0.17 -2.84 2.69
C LEU A 244 1.35 -2.66 2.69
N GLN A 245 1.96 -2.56 1.51
CA GLN A 245 3.39 -2.26 1.36
C GLN A 245 3.74 -0.90 2.00
N GLY A 246 2.96 0.14 1.70
CA GLY A 246 3.14 1.45 2.32
C GLY A 246 2.94 1.42 3.83
N TRP A 247 1.92 0.72 4.32
CA TRP A 247 1.72 0.53 5.76
C TRP A 247 2.89 -0.21 6.43
N GLY A 248 3.40 -1.26 5.78
CA GLY A 248 4.60 -1.97 6.22
C GLY A 248 5.83 -1.06 6.29
N ASN A 249 6.01 -0.15 5.33
CA ASN A 249 7.10 0.84 5.35
C ASN A 249 7.04 1.75 6.58
N TYR A 250 5.85 2.22 6.93
CA TYR A 250 5.65 3.01 8.14
C TYR A 250 5.95 2.19 9.40
N LEU A 251 5.43 0.96 9.51
CA LEU A 251 5.69 0.11 10.68
C LEU A 251 7.18 -0.18 10.84
N ARG A 252 7.87 -0.43 9.72
CA ARG A 252 9.31 -0.63 9.66
C ARG A 252 10.09 0.59 10.14
N SER A 253 9.71 1.80 9.72
CA SER A 253 10.36 3.03 10.18
C SER A 253 10.15 3.32 11.68
N ARG A 254 9.19 2.64 12.32
CA ARG A 254 8.94 2.67 13.77
C ARG A 254 9.61 1.51 14.51
N GLY A 255 10.33 0.63 13.81
CA GLY A 255 10.93 -0.57 14.38
C GLY A 255 9.92 -1.67 14.72
N GLU A 256 8.70 -1.59 14.20
CA GLU A 256 7.65 -2.57 14.45
C GLU A 256 7.79 -3.78 13.51
N TRP A 257 8.93 -4.45 13.62
CA TRP A 257 9.44 -5.47 12.72
C TRP A 257 8.44 -6.58 12.40
N ALA A 258 7.85 -7.19 13.43
CA ALA A 258 6.89 -8.29 13.26
C ALA A 258 5.60 -7.84 12.55
N ARG A 259 5.16 -6.60 12.79
CA ARG A 259 3.97 -6.02 12.13
C ARG A 259 4.27 -5.63 10.69
N ALA A 260 5.46 -5.08 10.44
CA ALA A 260 5.92 -4.77 9.08
C ALA A 260 6.03 -6.04 8.23
N GLU A 261 6.66 -7.10 8.76
CA GLU A 261 6.75 -8.41 8.11
C GLU A 261 5.36 -8.97 7.78
N ALA A 262 4.42 -8.91 8.73
CA ALA A 262 3.05 -9.37 8.51
C ALA A 262 2.35 -8.59 7.38
N ALA A 263 2.54 -7.28 7.34
CA ALA A 263 1.99 -6.42 6.28
C ALA A 263 2.58 -6.77 4.90
N TYR A 264 3.89 -6.97 4.80
CA TYR A 264 4.53 -7.35 3.53
C TYR A 264 4.14 -8.75 3.06
N ARG A 265 4.02 -9.73 3.97
CA ARG A 265 3.53 -11.07 3.65
C ARG A 265 2.08 -11.06 3.16
N GLU A 266 1.23 -10.23 3.77
CA GLU A 266 -0.13 -10.02 3.26
C GLU A 266 -0.14 -9.30 1.91
N ALA A 267 0.77 -8.34 1.69
CA ALA A 267 0.94 -7.68 0.39
C ALA A 267 1.30 -8.70 -0.72
N ILE A 268 2.22 -9.63 -0.44
CA ILE A 268 2.57 -10.76 -1.32
C ILE A 268 1.32 -11.58 -1.66
N ARG A 269 0.52 -11.97 -0.65
CA ARG A 269 -0.72 -12.74 -0.86
C ARG A 269 -1.77 -11.99 -1.68
N CYS A 270 -1.83 -10.67 -1.55
CA CYS A 270 -2.83 -9.83 -2.22
C CYS A 270 -2.39 -9.32 -3.60
N ALA A 271 -1.12 -9.50 -3.97
CA ALA A 271 -0.57 -8.97 -5.21
C ALA A 271 -1.27 -9.58 -6.42
N ARG A 272 -1.71 -8.72 -7.34
CA ARG A 272 -2.39 -9.13 -8.59
C ARG A 272 -1.54 -8.87 -9.83
N GLU A 273 -0.58 -7.97 -9.71
CA GLU A 273 0.37 -7.59 -10.76
C GLU A 273 1.76 -8.08 -10.35
N ALA A 274 2.57 -8.51 -11.33
CA ALA A 274 3.92 -8.98 -11.08
C ALA A 274 4.78 -7.91 -10.39
N GLU A 275 4.57 -6.63 -10.72
CA GLU A 275 5.28 -5.52 -10.11
C GLU A 275 4.96 -5.36 -8.63
N ASP A 276 3.68 -5.47 -8.25
CA ASP A 276 3.28 -5.40 -6.84
C ASP A 276 3.89 -6.55 -6.04
N LEU A 277 3.93 -7.74 -6.62
CA LEU A 277 4.54 -8.91 -6.01
C LEU A 277 6.06 -8.72 -5.83
N ARG A 278 6.74 -8.20 -6.86
CA ARG A 278 8.17 -7.87 -6.82
C ARG A 278 8.49 -6.87 -5.72
N VAL A 279 7.73 -5.76 -5.65
CA VAL A 279 7.95 -4.71 -4.64
C VAL A 279 7.67 -5.23 -3.23
N ALA A 280 6.68 -6.12 -3.05
CA ALA A 280 6.39 -6.71 -1.76
C ALA A 280 7.50 -7.65 -1.28
N TYR A 281 8.04 -8.52 -2.15
CA TYR A 281 9.21 -9.34 -1.83
C TYR A 281 10.44 -8.47 -1.52
N TRP A 282 10.70 -7.45 -2.34
CA TRP A 282 11.79 -6.50 -2.10
C TRP A 282 11.69 -5.82 -0.74
N SER A 283 10.49 -5.34 -0.38
CA SER A 283 10.25 -4.67 0.91
C SER A 283 10.42 -5.64 2.10
N LEU A 284 9.99 -6.90 1.95
CA LEU A 284 10.20 -7.94 2.96
C LEU A 284 11.67 -8.28 3.14
N GLY A 285 12.42 -8.47 2.04
CA GLY A 285 13.85 -8.73 2.09
C GLY A 285 14.63 -7.59 2.75
N ARG A 286 14.30 -6.34 2.40
CA ARG A 286 14.83 -5.16 3.10
C ARG A 286 14.50 -5.17 4.60
N CYS A 287 13.27 -5.54 4.96
CA CYS A 287 12.86 -5.65 6.36
C CYS A 287 13.71 -6.67 7.13
N TYR A 288 13.96 -7.85 6.57
CA TYR A 288 14.85 -8.85 7.19
C TYR A 288 16.29 -8.36 7.31
N ARG A 289 16.84 -7.71 6.28
CA ARG A 289 18.20 -7.16 6.36
C ARG A 289 18.35 -6.14 7.49
N LEU A 290 17.42 -5.20 7.59
CA LEU A 290 17.45 -4.16 8.64
C LEU A 290 17.21 -4.73 10.05
N GLN A 291 16.58 -5.91 10.17
CA GLN A 291 16.46 -6.66 11.42
C GLN A 291 17.75 -7.43 11.80
N GLY A 292 18.82 -7.34 11.00
CA GLY A 292 20.05 -8.13 11.21
C GLY A 292 19.93 -9.57 10.74
N ARG A 293 18.99 -9.87 9.81
CA ARG A 293 18.74 -11.20 9.24
C ARG A 293 19.08 -11.24 7.73
N PRO A 294 20.34 -11.01 7.35
CA PRO A 294 20.71 -10.86 5.94
C PRO A 294 20.62 -12.17 5.13
N ALA A 295 20.74 -13.34 5.77
CA ALA A 295 20.57 -14.63 5.10
C ALA A 295 19.13 -14.83 4.61
N GLU A 296 18.14 -14.64 5.49
CA GLU A 296 16.72 -14.70 5.08
C GLU A 296 16.36 -13.57 4.10
N ALA A 297 17.01 -12.41 4.20
CA ALA A 297 16.84 -11.34 3.23
C ALA A 297 17.23 -11.80 1.82
N LEU A 298 18.35 -12.50 1.66
CA LEU A 298 18.80 -13.01 0.35
C LEU A 298 17.82 -14.02 -0.25
N GLU A 299 17.29 -14.95 0.55
CA GLU A 299 16.27 -15.92 0.10
C GLU A 299 15.04 -15.20 -0.46
N VAL A 300 14.53 -14.20 0.27
CA VAL A 300 13.35 -13.44 -0.16
C VAL A 300 13.64 -12.59 -1.39
N LEU A 301 14.82 -11.95 -1.45
CA LEU A 301 15.20 -11.10 -2.58
C LEU A 301 15.37 -11.91 -3.87
N GLN A 302 15.73 -13.20 -3.80
CA GLN A 302 15.76 -14.08 -4.97
C GLN A 302 14.38 -14.19 -5.65
N HIS A 303 13.30 -14.25 -4.88
CA HIS A 303 11.94 -14.23 -5.45
C HIS A 303 11.63 -12.92 -6.18
N ALA A 304 12.06 -11.77 -5.64
CA ALA A 304 11.91 -10.49 -6.32
C ALA A 304 12.70 -10.43 -7.64
N LEU A 305 13.94 -10.93 -7.64
CA LEU A 305 14.81 -10.97 -8.83
C LEU A 305 14.29 -11.95 -9.91
N ALA A 306 13.64 -13.04 -9.52
CA ALA A 306 13.08 -14.02 -10.45
C ALA A 306 11.88 -13.49 -11.25
N LEU A 307 11.11 -12.54 -10.70
CA LEU A 307 9.94 -11.96 -11.38
C LEU A 307 10.35 -11.02 -12.52
N PHE A 308 11.48 -10.33 -12.36
CA PHE A 308 12.03 -9.40 -13.35
C PHE A 308 13.56 -9.50 -13.31
N PRO A 309 14.18 -10.29 -14.22
CA PRO A 309 15.63 -10.40 -14.31
C PRO A 309 16.26 -9.11 -14.91
N PRO A 310 17.58 -9.04 -15.04
CA PRO A 310 18.59 -8.47 -14.14
C PRO A 310 18.73 -6.93 -14.18
N GLU A 311 17.84 -6.18 -14.83
CA GLU A 311 18.07 -4.76 -15.16
C GLU A 311 17.48 -3.76 -14.14
N ARG A 312 16.84 -4.22 -13.05
CA ARG A 312 16.24 -3.34 -12.05
C ARG A 312 17.14 -3.16 -10.83
N ALA A 313 17.85 -2.03 -10.85
CA ALA A 313 18.85 -1.62 -9.89
C ALA A 313 18.46 -1.69 -8.39
N PRO A 314 17.23 -1.38 -7.93
CA PRO A 314 16.94 -1.34 -6.48
C PRO A 314 17.01 -2.69 -5.76
N VAL A 315 16.63 -3.78 -6.41
CA VAL A 315 16.64 -5.11 -5.77
C VAL A 315 18.07 -5.66 -5.70
N GLN A 316 18.87 -5.41 -6.74
CA GLN A 316 20.29 -5.78 -6.75
C GLN A 316 21.09 -5.01 -5.70
N VAL A 317 20.80 -3.72 -5.49
CA VAL A 317 21.43 -2.92 -4.42
C VAL A 317 21.04 -3.45 -3.03
N GLU A 318 19.78 -3.82 -2.78
CA GLU A 318 19.43 -4.47 -1.50
C GLU A 318 20.08 -5.83 -1.33
N ARG A 319 20.24 -6.61 -2.41
CA ARG A 319 20.99 -7.87 -2.39
C ARG A 319 22.46 -7.62 -2.03
N ALA A 320 23.10 -6.61 -2.63
CA ALA A 320 24.45 -6.21 -2.30
C ALA A 320 24.58 -5.79 -0.82
N ALA A 321 23.61 -5.03 -0.30
CA ALA A 321 23.57 -4.68 1.12
C ALA A 321 23.53 -5.92 2.03
N ALA A 322 22.72 -6.93 1.68
CA ALA A 322 22.63 -8.17 2.43
C ALA A 322 23.93 -9.00 2.35
N LEU A 323 24.54 -9.10 1.16
CA LEU A 323 25.83 -9.78 0.97
C LEU A 323 26.96 -9.10 1.76
N LEU A 324 27.00 -7.78 1.76
CA LEU A 324 28.00 -7.00 2.49
C LEU A 324 27.84 -7.14 4.02
N ALA A 325 26.60 -7.25 4.50
CA ALA A 325 26.28 -7.54 5.91
C ALA A 325 26.71 -8.96 6.32
N LEU A 326 26.80 -9.90 5.38
CA LEU A 326 27.37 -11.24 5.58
C LEU A 326 28.90 -11.29 5.41
N GLY A 327 29.56 -10.17 5.10
CA GLY A 327 31.00 -10.12 4.82
C GLY A 327 31.39 -10.64 3.42
N GLN A 328 30.44 -10.85 2.51
CA GLN A 328 30.69 -11.34 1.16
C GLN A 328 30.96 -10.18 0.19
N GLU A 329 32.12 -9.53 0.32
CA GLU A 329 32.44 -8.27 -0.35
C GLU A 329 32.50 -8.38 -1.88
N GLU A 330 33.17 -9.41 -2.40
CA GLU A 330 33.27 -9.63 -3.86
C GLU A 330 31.89 -9.86 -4.50
N ALA A 331 31.03 -10.64 -3.83
CA ALA A 331 29.67 -10.88 -4.29
C ALA A 331 28.81 -9.60 -4.21
N ALA A 332 29.01 -8.78 -3.18
CA ALA A 332 28.34 -7.49 -3.05
C ALA A 332 28.76 -6.52 -4.18
N ARG A 333 30.05 -6.46 -4.51
CA ARG A 333 30.58 -5.65 -5.62
C ARG A 333 29.99 -6.10 -6.97
N ALA A 334 29.98 -7.40 -7.25
CA ALA A 334 29.36 -7.93 -8.46
C ALA A 334 27.85 -7.60 -8.54
N ALA A 335 27.13 -7.62 -7.41
CA ALA A 335 25.72 -7.23 -7.37
C ALA A 335 25.52 -5.72 -7.58
N LEU A 336 26.41 -4.86 -7.07
CA LEU A 336 26.40 -3.42 -7.34
C LEU A 336 26.73 -3.09 -8.80
N GLU A 337 27.70 -3.77 -9.39
CA GLU A 337 28.04 -3.63 -10.81
C GLU A 337 26.88 -4.04 -11.71
N ALA A 338 26.18 -5.12 -11.37
CA ALA A 338 24.94 -5.51 -12.06
C ALA A 338 23.83 -4.44 -11.94
N ALA A 339 23.84 -3.62 -10.89
CA ALA A 339 22.89 -2.52 -10.73
C ALA A 339 23.32 -1.23 -11.46
N ALA A 340 24.59 -1.08 -11.83
CA ALA A 340 25.18 0.18 -12.32
C ALA A 340 24.71 0.61 -13.72
N PHE A 341 23.99 -0.25 -14.46
CA PHE A 341 23.49 0.06 -15.80
C PHE A 341 22.25 0.99 -15.80
N VAL A 342 21.69 1.35 -14.63
CA VAL A 342 20.45 2.15 -14.52
C VAL A 342 20.58 3.25 -13.42
N PHE A 343 20.70 4.51 -13.87
CA PHE A 343 20.60 5.80 -13.14
C PHE A 343 21.31 5.95 -11.77
N PRO A 344 22.47 6.66 -11.73
CA PRO A 344 23.27 6.89 -10.51
C PRO A 344 22.62 7.73 -9.40
N HIS A 345 21.61 8.56 -9.69
CA HIS A 345 21.10 9.55 -8.72
C HIS A 345 19.96 9.07 -7.81
N GLN A 346 19.46 7.84 -7.99
CA GLN A 346 18.33 7.31 -7.20
C GLN A 346 18.72 6.26 -6.16
N LEU A 347 19.98 5.82 -6.15
CA LEU A 347 20.46 4.79 -5.25
C LEU A 347 21.50 5.37 -4.30
N TRP A 348 21.09 6.36 -3.50
CA TRP A 348 21.87 6.79 -2.33
C TRP A 348 22.37 5.58 -1.51
N LEU A 349 21.62 4.47 -1.49
CA LEU A 349 22.04 3.21 -0.87
C LEU A 349 23.26 2.61 -1.57
N ALA A 350 23.33 2.60 -2.91
CA ALA A 350 24.53 2.14 -3.62
C ALA A 350 25.76 2.98 -3.25
N SER A 351 25.61 4.30 -3.11
CA SER A 351 26.70 5.18 -2.63
C SER A 351 27.15 4.79 -1.21
N VAL A 352 26.22 4.50 -0.30
CA VAL A 352 26.53 4.00 1.05
C VAL A 352 27.29 2.68 0.99
N LEU A 353 26.89 1.75 0.11
CA LEU A 353 27.54 0.44 -0.01
C LEU A 353 28.92 0.51 -0.65
N TYR A 354 29.11 1.33 -1.69
CA TYR A 354 30.43 1.59 -2.27
C TYR A 354 31.35 2.27 -1.25
N ALA A 355 30.82 3.19 -0.44
CA ALA A 355 31.59 3.84 0.60
C ALA A 355 31.99 2.87 1.72
N GLU A 356 31.10 1.96 2.12
CA GLU A 356 31.43 0.91 3.09
C GLU A 356 32.50 -0.04 2.55
N LEU A 357 32.43 -0.44 1.26
CA LEU A 357 33.48 -1.23 0.61
C LEU A 357 34.83 -0.48 0.59
N ALA A 358 34.84 0.80 0.23
CA ALA A 358 36.06 1.63 0.24
C ALA A 358 36.65 1.76 1.65
N ARG A 359 35.79 1.96 2.66
CA ARG A 359 36.19 2.03 4.07
C ARG A 359 36.86 0.73 4.52
N ARG A 360 36.29 -0.44 4.19
CA ARG A 360 36.86 -1.75 4.54
C ARG A 360 38.17 -2.04 3.81
N ALA A 361 38.34 -1.49 2.61
CA ALA A 361 39.60 -1.51 1.88
C ALA A 361 40.66 -0.52 2.41
N GLY A 362 40.33 0.30 3.42
CA GLY A 362 41.24 1.30 4.00
C GLY A 362 41.25 2.65 3.29
N ASP A 363 40.42 2.85 2.27
CA ASP A 363 40.29 4.13 1.56
C ASP A 363 39.18 5.00 2.15
N GLY A 364 39.47 5.62 3.29
CA GLY A 364 38.55 6.51 3.97
C GLY A 364 38.24 7.79 3.18
N SER A 365 39.16 8.26 2.33
CA SER A 365 38.95 9.48 1.54
C SER A 365 37.90 9.25 0.45
N ALA A 366 38.02 8.14 -0.30
CA ALA A 366 37.02 7.77 -1.29
C ALA A 366 35.65 7.48 -0.63
N ALA A 367 35.65 6.81 0.52
CA ALA A 367 34.42 6.54 1.27
C ALA A 367 33.67 7.84 1.61
N LEU A 368 34.38 8.85 2.13
CA LEU A 368 33.80 10.15 2.49
C LEU A 368 33.34 10.96 1.29
N GLN A 369 34.00 10.85 0.13
CA GLN A 369 33.55 11.50 -1.10
C GLN A 369 32.22 10.92 -1.59
N LEU A 370 32.06 9.60 -1.54
CA LEU A 370 30.86 8.90 -2.02
C LEU A 370 29.60 9.24 -1.22
N ILE A 371 29.74 9.61 0.06
CA ILE A 371 28.61 9.92 0.95
C ILE A 371 28.42 11.41 1.24
N ALA A 372 29.23 12.28 0.64
CA ALA A 372 29.23 13.72 0.94
C ALA A 372 27.88 14.40 0.70
N GLU A 373 27.13 13.95 -0.32
CA GLU A 373 25.84 14.53 -0.74
C GLU A 373 24.62 13.70 -0.32
N LEU A 374 24.76 12.82 0.69
CA LEU A 374 23.64 12.01 1.14
C LEU A 374 22.50 12.87 1.72
N PRO A 375 21.22 12.54 1.45
CA PRO A 375 20.08 13.18 2.09
C PRO A 375 19.90 12.65 3.52
N VAL A 376 20.75 13.12 4.45
CA VAL A 376 20.90 12.57 5.81
C VAL A 376 19.61 12.58 6.65
N GLU A 377 18.67 13.47 6.33
CA GLU A 377 17.36 13.55 7.02
C GLU A 377 16.34 12.52 6.53
N HIS A 378 16.54 11.96 5.33
CA HIS A 378 15.63 11.00 4.75
C HIS A 378 15.60 9.72 5.60
N PHE A 379 14.41 9.29 6.03
CA PHE A 379 14.29 8.20 7.01
C PHE A 379 15.00 6.91 6.60
N GLN A 380 14.99 6.56 5.30
CA GLN A 380 15.66 5.35 4.84
C GLN A 380 17.18 5.43 4.97
N VAL A 381 17.78 6.61 4.85
CA VAL A 381 19.23 6.79 5.09
C VAL A 381 19.53 6.59 6.58
N ARG A 382 18.64 7.08 7.45
CA ARG A 382 18.70 6.88 8.89
C ARG A 382 18.51 5.41 9.31
N GLU A 383 17.72 4.64 8.56
CA GLU A 383 17.62 3.18 8.75
C GLU A 383 18.97 2.50 8.49
N GLU A 384 19.65 2.85 7.39
CA GLU A 384 20.97 2.29 7.07
C GLU A 384 22.07 2.72 8.04
N ALA A 385 21.91 3.87 8.68
CA ALA A 385 22.87 4.34 9.68
C ALA A 385 23.01 3.34 10.86
N GLY A 386 21.95 2.58 11.15
CA GLY A 386 22.01 1.49 12.12
C GLY A 386 22.77 0.25 11.63
N CYS A 387 22.83 0.02 10.31
CA CYS A 387 23.55 -1.11 9.72
C CYS A 387 25.03 -0.82 9.49
N TRP A 388 25.38 0.43 9.14
CA TRP A 388 26.73 0.84 8.75
C TRP A 388 27.32 1.87 9.73
N GLY A 389 27.24 1.55 11.03
CA GLY A 389 27.60 2.49 12.10
C GLY A 389 29.04 3.00 12.03
N GLU A 390 29.99 2.14 11.63
CA GLU A 390 31.42 2.51 11.50
C GLU A 390 31.66 3.53 10.39
N LEU A 391 31.02 3.37 9.23
CA LEU A 391 31.09 4.32 8.12
C LEU A 391 30.59 5.71 8.54
N PHE A 392 29.40 5.76 9.15
CA PHE A 392 28.83 7.05 9.56
C PHE A 392 29.49 7.63 10.82
N ALA A 393 30.20 6.82 11.62
CA ALA A 393 31.08 7.32 12.67
C ALA A 393 32.32 8.01 12.08
N MET A 394 32.93 7.41 11.05
CA MET A 394 34.04 8.03 10.31
C MET A 394 33.61 9.37 9.68
N ALA A 395 32.44 9.43 9.05
CA ALA A 395 31.88 10.67 8.49
C ALA A 395 31.75 11.78 9.55
N ARG A 396 31.24 11.45 10.74
CA ARG A 396 31.10 12.40 11.86
C ARG A 396 32.45 12.91 12.36
N LEU A 397 33.44 12.03 12.50
CA LEU A 397 34.80 12.42 12.93
C LEU A 397 35.49 13.33 11.91
N ALA A 398 35.20 13.16 10.62
CA ALA A 398 35.68 14.01 9.54
C ALA A 398 34.89 15.34 9.39
N GLY A 399 33.89 15.59 10.23
CA GLY A 399 33.06 16.80 10.16
C GLY A 399 32.06 16.83 9.00
N GLN A 400 31.82 15.71 8.33
CA GLN A 400 30.79 15.60 7.28
C GLN A 400 29.39 15.39 7.88
N PRO A 401 28.32 15.84 7.18
CA PRO A 401 26.95 15.49 7.53
C PRO A 401 26.78 13.96 7.59
N ALA A 402 26.18 13.46 8.67
CA ALA A 402 25.91 12.04 8.83
C ALA A 402 24.49 11.82 9.36
N PRO A 403 23.76 10.80 8.87
CA PRO A 403 22.42 10.47 9.34
C PRO A 403 22.47 10.05 10.82
N ARG A 404 21.49 10.53 11.59
CA ARG A 404 21.24 10.01 12.95
C ARG A 404 20.44 8.71 12.83
N PRO A 405 20.92 7.57 13.38
CA PRO A 405 20.16 6.33 13.37
C PRO A 405 18.76 6.48 13.95
N LEU A 406 17.82 5.67 13.46
CA LEU A 406 16.50 5.57 14.07
C LEU A 406 16.59 4.79 15.38
N GLU A 407 15.93 5.29 16.41
CA GLU A 407 15.79 4.61 17.69
C GLU A 407 14.50 3.78 17.69
N TYR A 408 14.63 2.49 17.99
CA TYR A 408 13.52 1.54 18.01
C TYR A 408 13.27 1.04 19.43
N LEU A 409 12.01 0.78 19.74
CA LEU A 409 11.69 0.00 20.94
C LEU A 409 12.20 -1.43 20.75
N ALA A 410 12.84 -1.98 21.78
CA ALA A 410 13.33 -3.36 21.75
C ALA A 410 12.20 -4.39 21.58
N HIS A 411 10.98 -4.02 22.03
CA HIS A 411 9.81 -4.89 22.10
C HIS A 411 8.54 -4.12 21.76
N ALA A 412 7.55 -4.80 21.17
CA ALA A 412 6.22 -4.23 21.02
C ALA A 412 5.58 -4.03 22.40
N VAL A 413 4.99 -2.87 22.65
CA VAL A 413 4.25 -2.58 23.89
C VAL A 413 2.76 -2.66 23.61
N VAL A 414 2.06 -3.62 24.19
CA VAL A 414 0.60 -3.75 24.06
C VAL A 414 -0.05 -3.23 25.32
N ARG A 415 -0.83 -2.15 25.19
CA ARG A 415 -1.61 -1.58 26.29
C ARG A 415 -3.04 -2.05 26.18
N VAL A 416 -3.56 -2.67 27.23
CA VAL A 416 -4.93 -3.13 27.32
C VAL A 416 -5.60 -2.41 28.48
N GLN A 417 -6.57 -1.56 28.14
CA GLN A 417 -7.45 -0.91 29.10
C GLN A 417 -8.75 -1.70 29.16
N ALA A 418 -8.93 -2.52 30.20
CA ALA A 418 -10.15 -3.26 30.47
C ALA A 418 -11.02 -2.62 31.56
N LEU A 419 -10.53 -1.60 32.28
CA LEU A 419 -11.34 -0.77 33.17
C LEU A 419 -12.11 0.28 32.33
N GLY A 420 -13.43 0.10 32.27
CA GLY A 420 -14.38 0.82 31.44
C GLY A 420 -14.68 0.08 30.13
N THR A 421 -14.93 0.84 29.07
CA THR A 421 -15.04 0.29 27.72
C THR A 421 -13.67 -0.17 27.22
N LEU A 422 -13.55 -1.45 26.82
CA LEU A 422 -12.30 -2.04 26.38
C LEU A 422 -11.64 -1.24 25.24
N LYS A 423 -10.37 -0.88 25.45
CA LYS A 423 -9.51 -0.25 24.43
C LYS A 423 -8.14 -0.91 24.43
N VAL A 424 -7.55 -1.01 23.25
CA VAL A 424 -6.26 -1.68 23.06
C VAL A 424 -5.38 -0.84 22.15
N TRP A 425 -4.11 -0.71 22.51
CA TRP A 425 -3.07 -0.06 21.72
C TRP A 425 -1.88 -0.99 21.52
N VAL A 426 -1.25 -0.89 20.36
CA VAL A 426 0.07 -1.44 20.11
C VAL A 426 1.01 -0.25 19.86
N ASN A 427 1.98 -0.09 20.74
CA ASN A 427 2.79 1.12 20.90
C ASN A 427 1.90 2.36 21.03
N ALA A 428 2.01 3.31 20.09
CA ALA A 428 1.17 4.51 20.06
C ALA A 428 -0.16 4.32 19.30
N GLN A 429 -0.39 3.16 18.68
CA GLN A 429 -1.48 2.96 17.74
C GLN A 429 -2.67 2.23 18.36
N ALA A 430 -3.83 2.87 18.37
CA ALA A 430 -5.08 2.20 18.75
C ALA A 430 -5.44 1.12 17.72
N VAL A 431 -5.68 -0.11 18.17
CA VAL A 431 -6.09 -1.23 17.30
C VAL A 431 -7.62 -1.40 17.30
N PRO A 432 -8.24 -1.72 16.16
CA PRO A 432 -9.69 -1.76 16.04
C PRO A 432 -10.27 -3.08 16.58
N ILE A 433 -10.26 -3.25 17.90
CA ILE A 433 -10.93 -4.35 18.60
C ILE A 433 -12.30 -3.85 19.08
N LYS A 434 -13.37 -4.57 18.72
CA LYS A 434 -14.72 -4.23 19.18
C LYS A 434 -14.78 -4.40 20.72
N PRO A 435 -15.19 -3.38 21.50
CA PRO A 435 -15.12 -3.44 22.96
C PRO A 435 -15.91 -4.60 23.57
N THR A 436 -17.09 -4.91 23.01
CA THR A 436 -17.97 -6.01 23.44
C THR A 436 -17.84 -7.27 22.56
N GLY A 437 -16.78 -7.36 21.77
CA GLY A 437 -16.54 -8.48 20.86
C GLY A 437 -15.76 -9.62 21.51
N ARG A 438 -16.01 -10.86 21.05
CA ARG A 438 -15.31 -12.07 21.53
C ARG A 438 -13.79 -12.02 21.36
N VAL A 439 -13.28 -11.27 20.37
CA VAL A 439 -11.84 -11.07 20.16
C VAL A 439 -11.20 -10.30 21.33
N GLY A 440 -11.87 -9.23 21.79
CA GLY A 440 -11.42 -8.46 22.94
C GLY A 440 -11.54 -9.25 24.24
N GLU A 441 -12.63 -10.00 24.38
CA GLU A 441 -12.85 -10.91 25.50
C GLU A 441 -11.74 -11.98 25.59
N LEU A 442 -11.38 -12.61 24.47
CA LEU A 442 -10.28 -13.58 24.39
C LEU A 442 -8.94 -12.97 24.82
N LEU A 443 -8.63 -11.75 24.38
CA LEU A 443 -7.39 -11.07 24.77
C LEU A 443 -7.31 -10.87 26.29
N VAL A 444 -8.40 -10.40 26.90
CA VAL A 444 -8.44 -10.14 28.34
C VAL A 444 -8.42 -11.45 29.14
N LEU A 445 -9.09 -12.50 28.66
CA LEU A 445 -8.99 -13.85 29.25
C LEU A 445 -7.54 -14.37 29.29
N LEU A 446 -6.78 -14.18 28.21
CA LEU A 446 -5.38 -14.58 28.16
C LEU A 446 -4.52 -13.77 29.14
N LEU A 447 -4.84 -12.49 29.37
CA LEU A 447 -4.15 -11.66 30.37
C LEU A 447 -4.50 -12.06 31.81
N GLU A 448 -5.77 -12.40 32.07
CA GLU A 448 -6.26 -12.82 33.39
C GLU A 448 -5.74 -14.20 33.83
N HIS A 449 -5.66 -15.15 32.89
CA HIS A 449 -5.22 -16.52 33.19
C HIS A 449 -3.72 -16.76 33.05
N GLY A 450 -2.96 -15.73 32.71
CA GLY A 450 -1.49 -15.76 32.67
C GLY A 450 -0.90 -16.19 31.32
N PRO A 451 0.44 -16.26 31.24
CA PRO A 451 1.16 -16.30 29.97
C PRO A 451 0.80 -17.50 29.09
N ARG A 452 0.35 -18.62 29.68
CA ARG A 452 -0.01 -19.82 28.93
C ARG A 452 -1.31 -20.43 29.47
N THR A 453 -2.34 -20.47 28.63
CA THR A 453 -3.68 -20.96 28.98
C THR A 453 -4.10 -22.10 28.06
N ALA A 454 -4.65 -23.19 28.61
CA ALA A 454 -5.15 -24.33 27.84
C ALA A 454 -6.32 -23.94 26.93
N ALA A 455 -6.32 -24.40 25.67
CA ALA A 455 -7.37 -24.07 24.72
C ALA A 455 -8.75 -24.58 25.17
N GLU A 456 -8.79 -25.73 25.84
CA GLU A 456 -10.01 -26.33 26.39
C GLU A 456 -10.66 -25.40 27.43
N LYS A 457 -9.84 -24.84 28.34
CA LYS A 457 -10.30 -23.86 29.35
C LYS A 457 -10.84 -22.59 28.70
N LEU A 458 -10.17 -22.09 27.65
CA LEU A 458 -10.66 -20.90 26.93
C LEU A 458 -11.98 -21.15 26.22
N VAL A 459 -12.20 -22.36 25.67
CA VAL A 459 -13.49 -22.74 25.10
C VAL A 459 -14.59 -22.76 26.15
N GLU A 460 -14.32 -23.37 27.30
CA GLU A 460 -15.27 -23.46 28.41
C GLU A 460 -15.74 -22.07 28.87
N LEU A 461 -14.81 -21.12 29.01
CA LEU A 461 -15.12 -19.75 29.45
C LEU A 461 -15.82 -18.90 28.38
N LEU A 462 -15.45 -19.06 27.11
CA LEU A 462 -16.06 -18.29 26.02
C LEU A 462 -17.42 -18.86 25.58
N TRP A 463 -17.58 -20.18 25.62
CA TRP A 463 -18.80 -20.88 25.21
C TRP A 463 -19.22 -21.92 26.27
N PRO A 464 -19.78 -21.48 27.41
CA PRO A 464 -20.27 -22.39 28.44
C PRO A 464 -21.22 -23.44 27.87
N GLY A 465 -21.07 -24.69 28.32
CA GLY A 465 -21.90 -25.82 27.89
C GLY A 465 -21.60 -26.38 26.49
N SER A 466 -20.61 -25.84 25.77
CA SER A 466 -20.13 -26.42 24.49
C SER A 466 -18.97 -27.39 24.72
N THR A 467 -18.83 -28.41 23.87
CA THR A 467 -17.63 -29.25 23.94
C THR A 467 -16.43 -28.56 23.29
N PRO A 468 -15.20 -28.75 23.80
CA PRO A 468 -13.97 -28.23 23.19
C PRO A 468 -13.81 -28.58 21.71
N ARG A 469 -14.28 -29.78 21.32
CA ARG A 469 -14.23 -30.27 19.94
C ARG A 469 -15.07 -29.40 18.99
N ASP A 470 -16.26 -28.99 19.43
CA ASP A 470 -17.22 -28.26 18.60
C ASP A 470 -16.83 -26.79 18.40
N LYS A 471 -16.15 -26.19 19.38
CA LYS A 471 -15.74 -24.77 19.34
C LYS A 471 -14.26 -24.55 19.04
N ARG A 472 -13.47 -25.61 18.84
CA ARG A 472 -12.06 -25.49 18.48
C ARG A 472 -11.83 -24.59 17.27
N GLN A 473 -12.60 -24.80 16.20
CA GLN A 473 -12.49 -24.00 14.98
C GLN A 473 -12.85 -22.52 15.22
N ALA A 474 -13.88 -22.26 16.03
CA ALA A 474 -14.29 -20.90 16.39
C ALA A 474 -13.21 -20.20 17.24
N LEU A 475 -12.58 -20.90 18.18
CA LEU A 475 -11.45 -20.37 18.94
C LEU A 475 -10.29 -19.98 18.03
N TRP A 476 -9.92 -20.83 17.07
CA TRP A 476 -8.85 -20.52 16.11
C TRP A 476 -9.18 -19.33 15.22
N GLN A 477 -10.44 -19.19 14.80
CA GLN A 477 -10.89 -18.00 14.07
C GLN A 477 -10.74 -16.73 14.93
N LEU A 478 -11.11 -16.78 16.22
CA LEU A 478 -10.89 -15.65 17.14
C LEU A 478 -9.41 -15.35 17.36
N VAL A 479 -8.56 -16.37 17.47
CA VAL A 479 -7.11 -16.21 17.59
C VAL A 479 -6.54 -15.54 16.34
N ASP A 480 -6.97 -15.95 15.14
CA ASP A 480 -6.52 -15.35 13.89
C ASP A 480 -7.07 -13.94 13.69
N GLU A 481 -8.27 -13.64 14.18
CA GLU A 481 -8.79 -12.27 14.26
C GLU A 481 -7.98 -11.42 15.25
N LEU A 482 -7.64 -11.94 16.42
CA LEU A 482 -6.82 -11.24 17.42
C LEU A 482 -5.41 -10.95 16.88
N ARG A 483 -4.75 -11.93 16.27
CA ARG A 483 -3.45 -11.77 15.60
C ARG A 483 -3.50 -10.71 14.51
N ARG A 484 -4.55 -10.71 13.69
CA ARG A 484 -4.75 -9.68 12.66
C ARG A 484 -5.00 -8.29 13.25
N ALA A 485 -5.74 -8.20 14.37
CA ALA A 485 -6.02 -6.94 15.04
C ALA A 485 -4.77 -6.33 15.67
N LEU A 486 -3.98 -7.14 16.38
CA LEU A 486 -2.70 -6.73 16.98
C LEU A 486 -1.62 -6.48 15.92
N GLY A 487 -1.69 -7.21 14.81
CA GLY A 487 -0.94 -6.93 13.59
C GLY A 487 0.30 -7.80 13.37
N TRP A 488 0.56 -8.81 14.20
CA TRP A 488 1.59 -9.82 13.93
C TRP A 488 1.14 -11.23 14.33
N PRO A 489 1.49 -12.28 13.56
CA PRO A 489 1.05 -13.65 13.86
C PRO A 489 1.53 -14.19 15.20
N GLY A 490 2.72 -13.76 15.64
CA GLY A 490 3.33 -14.18 16.90
C GLY A 490 2.65 -13.63 18.16
N SER A 491 1.73 -12.67 18.03
CA SER A 491 1.08 -11.99 19.17
C SER A 491 0.36 -12.96 20.10
N VAL A 492 -0.14 -14.06 19.53
CA VAL A 492 -0.65 -15.23 20.24
C VAL A 492 0.01 -16.45 19.65
N ARG A 493 0.80 -17.16 20.44
CA ARG A 493 1.47 -18.42 20.08
C ARG A 493 0.60 -19.59 20.50
N ALA A 494 0.69 -20.68 19.75
CA ALA A 494 0.01 -21.91 20.13
C ALA A 494 1.00 -23.07 20.16
N ALA A 495 1.11 -23.71 21.32
CA ALA A 495 2.06 -24.80 21.53
C ALA A 495 1.52 -25.80 22.58
N GLY A 496 1.51 -27.09 22.21
CA GLY A 496 1.09 -28.17 23.10
C GLY A 496 -0.33 -28.03 23.65
N GLY A 497 -1.29 -27.61 22.82
CA GLY A 497 -2.69 -27.42 23.22
C GLY A 497 -2.99 -26.12 23.98
N CYS A 498 -1.98 -25.32 24.30
CA CYS A 498 -2.16 -24.02 24.96
C CYS A 498 -2.01 -22.86 23.99
N LEU A 499 -2.67 -21.74 24.33
CA LEU A 499 -2.46 -20.43 23.77
C LEU A 499 -1.64 -19.57 24.73
N GLU A 500 -0.69 -18.83 24.20
CA GLU A 500 0.23 -17.98 24.96
C GLU A 500 0.40 -16.62 24.29
N LEU A 501 0.38 -15.55 25.08
CA LEU A 501 0.68 -14.21 24.58
C LEU A 501 2.18 -14.10 24.27
N ASP A 502 2.55 -13.32 23.27
CA ASP A 502 3.96 -13.16 22.86
C ASP A 502 4.85 -12.75 24.05
N PRO A 503 5.78 -13.61 24.52
CA PRO A 503 6.63 -13.29 25.66
C PRO A 503 7.70 -12.24 25.34
N GLN A 504 7.94 -11.97 24.05
CA GLN A 504 8.85 -10.91 23.62
C GLN A 504 8.16 -9.55 23.55
N ALA A 505 6.83 -9.50 23.70
CA ALA A 505 6.08 -8.25 23.81
C ALA A 505 5.89 -7.87 25.27
N ARG A 506 5.87 -6.56 25.54
CA ARG A 506 5.51 -6.02 26.85
C ARG A 506 4.01 -5.82 26.91
N TRP A 507 3.33 -6.51 27.82
CA TRP A 507 1.89 -6.40 28.04
C TRP A 507 1.61 -5.52 29.25
N GLU A 508 1.00 -4.36 29.01
CA GLU A 508 0.53 -3.43 30.04
C GLU A 508 -0.98 -3.61 30.19
N TYR A 509 -1.43 -3.93 31.40
CA TYR A 509 -2.81 -4.32 31.67
C TYR A 509 -3.33 -3.66 32.95
N ASP A 510 -4.27 -2.74 32.78
CA ASP A 510 -4.73 -1.81 33.82
C ASP A 510 -5.40 -2.48 35.04
N VAL A 511 -6.06 -3.63 34.86
CA VAL A 511 -6.63 -4.39 35.98
C VAL A 511 -5.54 -5.01 36.85
N GLY A 512 -4.44 -5.48 36.25
CA GLY A 512 -3.27 -5.96 36.99
C GLY A 512 -2.66 -4.86 37.85
N GLU A 513 -2.54 -3.65 37.29
CA GLU A 513 -2.07 -2.46 38.02
C GLU A 513 -3.05 -2.05 39.14
N ALA A 514 -4.36 -2.07 38.88
CA ALA A 514 -5.38 -1.77 39.86
C ALA A 514 -5.38 -2.75 41.05
N ARG A 515 -5.15 -4.05 40.80
CA ARG A 515 -4.97 -5.07 41.84
C ARG A 515 -3.71 -4.80 42.66
N ALA A 516 -2.58 -4.49 42.01
CA ALA A 516 -1.33 -4.18 42.69
C ALA A 516 -1.42 -2.94 43.59
N CYS A 517 -2.13 -1.91 43.13
CA CYS A 517 -2.34 -0.66 43.88
C CYS A 517 -3.55 -0.72 44.84
N GLY A 518 -4.35 -1.78 44.80
CA GLY A 518 -5.55 -1.95 45.63
C GLY A 518 -6.70 -0.98 45.32
N ARG A 519 -6.70 -0.34 44.15
CA ARG A 519 -7.68 0.68 43.74
C ARG A 519 -7.99 0.56 42.25
N ALA A 520 -9.29 0.55 41.93
CA ALA A 520 -9.78 0.63 40.55
C ALA A 520 -10.56 1.94 40.35
N HIS A 521 -10.53 2.49 39.13
CA HIS A 521 -11.17 3.77 38.80
C HIS A 521 -12.44 3.64 37.92
N ALA A 522 -12.71 2.46 37.37
CA ALA A 522 -13.83 2.19 36.48
C ALA A 522 -14.27 0.71 36.59
N PRO A 523 -15.47 0.33 36.10
CA PRO A 523 -15.93 -1.06 36.14
C PRO A 523 -15.10 -1.93 35.19
N PHE A 524 -15.00 -3.23 35.43
CA PHE A 524 -14.34 -4.14 34.50
C PHE A 524 -15.23 -4.43 33.28
N LEU A 525 -14.64 -4.38 32.07
CA LEU A 525 -15.23 -4.73 30.78
C LEU A 525 -16.70 -4.31 30.61
N GLU A 526 -16.93 -3.00 30.61
CA GLU A 526 -18.26 -2.44 30.49
C GLU A 526 -18.99 -2.92 29.22
N GLY A 527 -20.17 -3.52 29.40
CA GLY A 527 -20.98 -4.08 28.32
C GLY A 527 -20.67 -5.54 27.93
N VAL A 528 -19.75 -6.21 28.63
CA VAL A 528 -19.49 -7.66 28.50
C VAL A 528 -20.15 -8.41 29.67
N TYR A 529 -20.96 -9.42 29.35
CA TYR A 529 -21.82 -10.12 30.31
C TYR A 529 -21.55 -11.63 30.40
N SER A 530 -20.38 -12.10 29.95
CA SER A 530 -19.99 -13.49 30.17
C SER A 530 -19.76 -13.78 31.66
N GLU A 531 -20.03 -15.02 32.07
CA GLU A 531 -20.01 -15.42 33.49
C GLU A 531 -18.65 -15.12 34.14
N TRP A 532 -17.56 -15.53 33.50
CA TRP A 532 -16.20 -15.25 34.00
C TRP A 532 -15.90 -13.75 34.12
N ALA A 533 -16.40 -12.93 33.18
CA ALA A 533 -16.16 -11.48 33.20
C ALA A 533 -16.93 -10.82 34.34
N GLN A 534 -18.13 -11.32 34.66
CA GLN A 534 -18.92 -10.85 35.79
C GLN A 534 -18.27 -11.21 37.13
N GLU A 535 -17.62 -12.37 37.25
CA GLU A 535 -16.85 -12.75 38.44
C GLU A 535 -15.70 -11.76 38.70
N VAL A 536 -14.89 -11.46 37.68
CA VAL A 536 -13.81 -10.48 37.78
C VAL A 536 -14.36 -9.06 38.02
N ALA A 537 -15.51 -8.72 37.42
CA ALA A 537 -16.14 -7.42 37.65
C ALA A 537 -16.56 -7.21 39.11
N GLN A 538 -17.06 -8.26 39.78
CA GLN A 538 -17.40 -8.18 41.21
C GLN A 538 -16.15 -7.95 42.08
N GLU A 539 -15.03 -8.60 41.76
CA GLU A 539 -13.74 -8.39 42.42
C GLU A 539 -13.27 -6.92 42.27
N VAL A 540 -13.26 -6.41 41.03
CA VAL A 540 -12.85 -5.05 40.68
C VAL A 540 -13.76 -3.99 41.33
N GLU A 541 -15.07 -4.24 41.39
CA GLU A 541 -16.02 -3.39 42.11
C GLU A 541 -15.69 -3.30 43.61
N GLY A 542 -15.24 -4.41 44.21
CA GLY A 542 -14.71 -4.41 45.57
C GLY A 542 -13.46 -3.55 45.75
N LEU A 543 -12.60 -3.44 44.74
CA LEU A 543 -11.44 -2.53 44.75
C LEU A 543 -11.86 -1.06 44.60
N ARG A 544 -12.87 -0.77 43.76
CA ARG A 544 -13.43 0.58 43.63
C ARG A 544 -13.96 1.10 44.96
N ARG A 545 -14.83 0.32 45.61
CA ARG A 545 -15.45 0.69 46.89
C ARG A 545 -14.44 0.88 48.01
N ARG A 546 -13.33 0.12 48.01
CA ARG A 546 -12.24 0.28 48.97
C ARG A 546 -11.44 1.56 48.72
N GLY A 547 -11.23 1.93 47.46
CA GLY A 547 -10.60 3.21 47.08
C GLY A 547 -11.44 4.43 47.44
N GLU A 548 -12.77 4.35 47.32
CA GLU A 548 -13.70 5.42 47.67
C GLU A 548 -13.84 5.64 49.20
N ARG A 549 -13.54 4.63 50.02
CA ARG A 549 -13.52 4.71 51.49
C ARG A 549 -12.21 5.27 52.07
N ARG A 550 -11.21 5.57 51.24
CA ARG A 550 -9.96 6.25 51.64
C ARG A 550 -9.79 7.62 50.94
N PRO A 551 -10.70 8.60 51.08
CA PRO A 551 -10.32 9.98 50.88
C PRO A 551 -9.64 10.49 52.17
N ASP A 552 -8.40 10.94 52.04
CA ASP A 552 -7.66 11.75 53.02
C ASP A 552 -7.42 11.16 54.42
N LEU A 553 -6.28 10.47 54.56
CA LEU A 553 -5.44 10.65 55.76
C LEU A 553 -3.99 10.84 55.30
N ASN A 554 -3.56 12.10 55.42
CA ASN A 554 -2.27 12.75 55.16
C ASN A 554 -1.98 13.26 53.75
#